data_AF-A0A7S1GZ12-F1
#
_entry.id   AF-A0A7S1GZ12-F1
#
_cell.length_a   1.000
_cell.length_b   1.000
_cell.length_c   1.000
_cell.angle_alpha   90.00
_cell.angle_beta   90.00
_cell.angle_gamma   90.00
#
_symmetry.space_group_name_H-M   'P 1'
#
loop_
_entity.id
_entity.type
_entity.pdbx_description
1 polymer ?
#
loop_
_entity_poly.entity_id
_entity_poly.type
_entity_poly.pdbx_seq_one_letter_code
_entity_poly.pdbx_strand_id
1 'polypeptide(L)'
;NRVWVAIVVILFAGIPFIPVDLSTIKFDTTRSAQCQVSVPQPNDTGWSNAYTTLNNQSALVPVWWFFMHSISKAVTGGAVAAIPCGTDLRQMRMDVDATRIDDPVLAQEVGDFVHDCYGPSRAKLFMSRPTLSDEQMNDVTWIGSSYFLGNTGFYDTYHSNTPRTAWPYDATRDAGLAQVDSGGGYPTCRQWWSDGNSGLRARLLAQVDPDLLTR
;
A
#
# COMPACT_ATOMS: atom_id res chain seq x y z
N ASN A 1 52.33 28.77 -26.13
CA ASN A 1 51.08 28.75 -25.32
C ASN A 1 50.47 27.37 -25.13
N ARG A 2 50.35 26.52 -26.17
CA ARG A 2 49.70 25.19 -26.05
C ARG A 2 50.41 24.21 -25.11
N VAL A 3 51.74 24.23 -25.06
CA VAL A 3 52.54 23.39 -24.14
C VAL A 3 52.30 23.77 -22.68
N TRP A 4 52.23 25.08 -22.39
CA TRP A 4 51.92 25.58 -21.05
C TRP A 4 50.53 25.15 -20.58
N VAL A 5 49.52 25.25 -21.45
CA VAL A 5 48.16 24.78 -21.16
C VAL A 5 48.14 23.26 -20.92
N ALA A 6 48.85 22.48 -21.74
CA ALA A 6 48.92 21.03 -21.56
C ALA A 6 49.58 20.64 -20.22
N ILE A 7 50.65 21.32 -19.82
CA ILE A 7 51.31 21.09 -18.52
C ILE A 7 50.37 21.39 -17.35
N VAL A 8 49.61 22.50 -17.41
CA VAL A 8 48.62 22.85 -16.38
C VAL A 8 47.51 21.81 -16.29
N VAL A 9 47.01 21.33 -17.43
CA VAL A 9 45.97 20.28 -17.46
C VAL A 9 46.49 18.97 -16.86
N ILE A 10 47.73 18.57 -17.17
CA ILE A 10 48.35 17.36 -16.60
C ILE A 10 48.52 17.49 -15.09
N LEU A 11 49.01 18.64 -14.60
CA LEU A 11 49.15 18.89 -13.17
C LEU A 11 47.80 18.88 -12.45
N PHE A 12 46.77 19.48 -13.03
CA PHE A 12 45.47 19.64 -12.37
C PHE A 12 44.60 18.37 -12.44
N ALA A 13 44.62 17.66 -13.57
CA ALA A 13 43.75 16.51 -13.81
C ALA A 13 44.45 15.15 -13.75
N GLY A 14 45.78 15.10 -13.91
CA GLY A 14 46.54 13.85 -14.00
C GLY A 14 47.39 13.53 -12.78
N ILE A 15 47.94 14.54 -12.10
CA ILE A 15 48.86 14.31 -10.97
C ILE A 15 48.07 14.24 -9.65
N PRO A 16 48.22 13.15 -8.88
CA PRO A 16 47.46 12.96 -7.65
C PRO A 16 48.12 13.68 -6.46
N PHE A 17 47.44 14.68 -5.91
CA PHE A 17 47.95 15.51 -4.80
C PHE A 17 47.15 15.36 -3.50
N ILE A 18 45.89 14.92 -3.56
CA ILE A 18 44.95 14.96 -2.44
C ILE A 18 44.73 13.54 -1.90
N PRO A 19 45.01 13.26 -0.62
CA PRO A 19 44.68 11.96 -0.02
C PRO A 19 43.16 11.83 0.15
N VAL A 20 42.59 10.71 -0.26
CA VAL A 20 41.17 10.39 -0.05
C VAL A 20 41.01 9.69 1.29
N ASP A 21 40.14 10.23 2.13
CA ASP A 21 39.73 9.61 3.38
C ASP A 21 38.20 9.43 3.40
N LEU A 22 37.74 8.18 3.58
CA LEU A 22 36.32 7.83 3.69
C LEU A 22 35.70 8.23 5.05
N SER A 23 36.50 8.58 6.06
CA SER A 23 36.03 9.18 7.32
C SER A 23 35.35 10.55 7.11
N THR A 24 35.60 11.18 5.96
CA THR A 24 34.97 12.46 5.57
C THR A 24 33.57 12.30 4.99
N ILE A 25 33.05 11.08 4.84
CA ILE A 25 31.63 10.84 4.54
C ILE A 25 30.83 11.13 5.82
N LYS A 26 30.56 12.40 6.07
CA LYS A 26 29.60 12.82 7.07
C LYS A 26 28.20 12.61 6.50
N PHE A 27 27.49 11.62 7.02
CA PHE A 27 26.06 11.50 6.77
C PHE A 27 25.36 12.60 7.59
N ASP A 28 24.62 13.47 6.91
CA ASP A 28 23.78 14.45 7.58
C ASP A 28 22.55 13.74 8.17
N THR A 29 22.54 13.58 9.49
CA THR A 29 21.50 12.84 10.21
C THR A 29 20.26 13.68 10.53
N THR A 30 20.25 14.98 10.21
CA THR A 30 19.10 15.86 10.48
C THR A 30 17.82 15.35 9.80
N ARG A 31 17.96 14.94 8.53
CA ARG A 31 16.89 14.38 7.71
C ARG A 31 16.49 12.96 8.13
N SER A 32 17.46 12.16 8.55
CA SER A 32 17.25 10.83 9.13
C SER A 32 16.43 10.89 10.43
N ALA A 33 16.69 11.87 11.29
CA ALA A 33 15.90 12.12 12.49
C ALA A 33 14.46 12.56 12.15
N GLN A 34 14.30 13.40 11.13
CA GLN A 34 12.98 13.82 10.64
C GLN A 34 12.17 12.66 10.04
N CYS A 35 12.82 11.74 9.33
CA CYS A 35 12.15 10.58 8.73
C CYS A 35 12.12 9.33 9.66
N GLN A 36 12.61 9.41 10.90
CA GLN A 36 12.73 8.27 11.83
C GLN A 36 13.48 7.04 11.25
N VAL A 37 14.38 7.26 10.29
CA VAL A 37 15.22 6.21 9.70
C VAL A 37 16.65 6.37 10.24
N SER A 38 17.09 5.43 11.07
CA SER A 38 18.46 5.42 11.59
C SER A 38 19.42 4.85 10.54
N VAL A 39 20.29 5.69 9.98
CA VAL A 39 21.43 5.23 9.17
C VAL A 39 22.62 5.06 10.12
N PRO A 40 23.17 3.84 10.28
CA PRO A 40 24.28 3.62 11.19
C PRO A 40 25.52 4.36 10.69
N GLN A 41 26.20 5.07 11.58
CA GLN A 41 27.41 5.81 11.23
C GLN A 41 28.55 4.82 10.93
N PRO A 42 29.56 5.18 10.09
CA PRO A 42 30.65 4.27 9.73
C PRO A 42 31.46 3.70 10.91
N ASN A 43 31.53 4.43 12.02
CA ASN A 43 32.11 3.97 13.31
C ASN A 43 31.27 2.90 14.01
N ASP A 44 29.96 2.90 13.79
CA ASP A 44 29.01 1.98 14.42
C ASP A 44 28.81 0.68 13.61
N THR A 45 29.34 0.60 12.38
CA THR A 45 29.13 -0.56 11.49
C THR A 45 30.25 -1.61 11.54
N GLY A 46 31.26 -1.49 12.42
CA GLY A 46 32.40 -2.43 12.47
C GLY A 46 33.34 -2.37 11.25
N TRP A 47 33.00 -1.56 10.24
CA TRP A 47 33.73 -1.36 9.00
C TRP A 47 34.62 -0.10 9.00
N SER A 48 34.77 0.54 10.17
CA SER A 48 35.51 1.81 10.33
C SER A 48 36.96 1.78 9.83
N ASN A 49 37.60 0.61 9.88
CA ASN A 49 39.01 0.42 9.50
C ASN A 49 39.23 -0.16 8.09
N ALA A 50 38.17 -0.60 7.40
CA ALA A 50 38.31 -1.45 6.22
C ALA A 50 38.53 -0.70 4.89
N TYR A 51 38.43 0.64 4.86
CA TYR A 51 38.20 1.34 3.59
C TYR A 51 39.03 2.60 3.31
N THR A 52 40.10 2.88 4.07
CA THR A 52 40.91 4.10 3.85
C THR A 52 42.37 3.83 3.50
N THR A 53 42.87 2.61 3.73
CA THR A 53 44.24 2.24 3.38
C THR A 53 44.29 0.88 2.70
N LEU A 54 44.91 0.80 1.52
CA LEU A 54 45.36 -0.47 0.95
C LEU A 54 46.85 -0.57 1.26
N ASN A 55 47.25 -1.59 2.02
CA ASN A 55 48.64 -1.79 2.44
C ASN A 55 49.26 -0.57 3.15
N ASN A 56 48.53 0.04 4.09
CA ASN A 56 48.95 1.22 4.85
C ASN A 56 49.20 2.49 4.00
N GLN A 57 48.73 2.51 2.75
CA GLN A 57 48.79 3.67 1.87
C GLN A 57 47.38 4.20 1.58
N SER A 58 47.19 5.52 1.71
CA SER A 58 45.96 6.21 1.28
C SER A 58 46.03 6.50 -0.22
N ALA A 59 44.91 6.30 -0.92
CA ALA A 59 44.82 6.61 -2.33
C ALA A 59 44.85 8.13 -2.54
N LEU A 60 45.79 8.60 -3.36
CA LEU A 60 45.88 10.01 -3.76
C LEU A 60 45.08 10.22 -5.05
N VAL A 61 44.34 11.33 -5.14
CA VAL A 61 43.55 11.69 -6.32
C VAL A 61 43.95 13.05 -6.89
N PRO A 62 43.78 13.27 -8.21
CA PRO A 62 43.99 14.58 -8.81
C PRO A 62 42.96 15.62 -8.35
N VAL A 63 43.34 16.90 -8.44
CA VAL A 63 42.50 18.03 -7.99
C VAL A 63 41.18 18.08 -8.75
N TRP A 64 41.23 17.90 -10.08
CA TRP A 64 40.03 17.88 -10.91
C TRP A 64 39.05 16.77 -10.51
N TRP A 65 39.57 15.57 -10.26
CA TRP A 65 38.74 14.43 -9.87
C TRP A 65 38.07 14.70 -8.52
N PHE A 66 38.82 15.19 -7.54
CA PHE A 66 38.29 15.52 -6.21
C PHE A 66 37.18 16.56 -6.28
N PHE A 67 37.36 17.59 -7.11
CA PHE A 67 36.36 18.63 -7.35
C PHE A 67 35.07 18.04 -7.96
N MET A 68 35.19 17.30 -9.06
CA MET A 68 34.04 16.69 -9.72
C MET A 68 33.30 15.69 -8.83
N HIS A 69 34.05 14.90 -8.06
CA HIS A 69 33.49 13.95 -7.09
C HIS A 69 32.70 14.65 -5.99
N SER A 70 33.22 15.78 -5.49
CA SER A 70 32.53 16.59 -4.46
C SER A 70 31.21 17.16 -4.98
N ILE A 71 31.18 17.63 -6.23
CA ILE A 71 29.95 18.11 -6.87
C ILE A 71 28.96 16.96 -7.06
N SER A 72 29.41 15.81 -7.58
CA SER A 72 28.56 14.64 -7.76
C SER A 72 27.91 14.21 -6.44
N LYS A 73 28.69 14.18 -5.35
CA LYS A 73 28.18 13.91 -4.00
C LYS A 73 27.15 14.93 -3.54
N ALA A 74 27.37 16.21 -3.77
CA ALA A 74 26.44 17.26 -3.40
C ALA A 74 25.10 17.13 -4.15
N VAL A 75 25.13 16.82 -5.45
CA VAL A 75 23.92 16.60 -6.26
C VAL A 75 23.16 15.37 -5.79
N THR A 76 23.85 14.24 -5.58
CA THR A 76 23.21 13.02 -5.07
C THR A 76 22.63 13.23 -3.67
N GLY A 77 23.35 13.93 -2.79
CA GLY A 77 22.86 14.30 -1.45
C GLY A 77 21.62 15.18 -1.50
N GLY A 78 21.62 16.20 -2.38
CA GLY A 78 20.46 17.07 -2.59
C GLY A 78 19.25 16.33 -3.14
N ALA A 79 19.45 15.41 -4.08
CA ALA A 79 18.37 14.57 -4.62
C ALA A 79 17.76 13.66 -3.55
N VAL A 80 18.59 13.02 -2.73
CA VAL A 80 18.13 12.18 -1.61
C VAL A 80 17.39 13.03 -0.56
N ALA A 81 17.87 14.24 -0.26
CA ALA A 81 17.21 15.18 0.65
C ALA A 81 15.87 15.73 0.10
N ALA A 82 15.63 15.65 -1.21
CA ALA A 82 14.37 16.06 -1.84
C ALA A 82 13.30 14.96 -1.84
N ILE A 83 13.66 13.68 -1.66
CA ILE A 83 12.70 12.57 -1.57
C ILE A 83 11.82 12.81 -0.34
N PRO A 84 10.50 13.03 -0.42
CA PRO A 84 9.69 13.22 0.79
C PRO A 84 9.81 12.01 1.72
N CYS A 85 9.86 12.23 3.05
CA CYS A 85 9.76 11.13 4.02
C CYS A 85 8.38 10.48 3.81
N GLY A 86 8.29 9.43 3.02
CA GLY A 86 7.05 8.70 2.85
C GLY A 86 6.73 8.02 4.17
N THR A 87 5.67 8.46 4.85
CA THR A 87 4.96 7.57 5.77
C THR A 87 4.58 6.33 4.98
N ASP A 88 4.72 5.14 5.57
CA ASP A 88 4.35 3.89 4.90
C ASP A 88 2.89 3.96 4.43
N LEU A 89 2.68 4.27 3.14
CA LEU A 89 1.35 4.43 2.55
C LEU A 89 0.57 3.11 2.58
N ARG A 90 1.25 1.96 2.71
CA ARG A 90 0.58 0.67 2.88
C ARG A 90 0.01 0.56 4.29
N GLN A 91 0.72 1.06 5.29
CA GLN A 91 0.23 1.09 6.66
C GLN A 91 -0.90 2.11 6.82
N MET A 92 -0.78 3.32 6.26
CA MET A 92 -1.88 4.30 6.26
C MET A 92 -3.11 3.81 5.49
N ARG A 93 -2.96 2.99 4.44
CA ARG A 93 -4.13 2.37 3.78
C ARG A 93 -4.83 1.36 4.68
N MET A 94 -4.08 0.54 5.43
CA MET A 94 -4.68 -0.37 6.41
C MET A 94 -5.35 0.40 7.56
N ASP A 95 -4.75 1.49 8.03
CA ASP A 95 -5.32 2.33 9.10
C ASP A 95 -6.53 3.15 8.61
N VAL A 96 -6.51 3.65 7.37
CA VAL A 96 -7.67 4.33 6.74
C VAL A 96 -8.81 3.35 6.50
N ASP A 97 -8.52 2.14 6.03
CA ASP A 97 -9.51 1.08 5.89
C ASP A 97 -10.05 0.64 7.26
N ALA A 98 -9.24 0.72 8.34
CA ALA A 98 -9.67 0.49 9.71
C ALA A 98 -10.53 1.63 10.31
N THR A 99 -10.44 2.86 9.80
CA THR A 99 -11.22 4.00 10.34
C THR A 99 -12.67 4.10 9.86
N ARG A 100 -13.16 3.22 8.96
CA ARG A 100 -14.52 3.33 8.41
C ARG A 100 -15.54 2.33 8.96
N ILE A 101 -15.12 1.35 9.75
CA ILE A 101 -15.97 0.36 10.43
C ILE A 101 -15.33 0.03 11.78
N ASP A 102 -15.95 0.44 12.88
CA ASP A 102 -15.39 0.28 14.24
C ASP A 102 -15.23 -1.20 14.65
N ASP A 103 -16.03 -2.11 14.08
CA ASP A 103 -15.96 -3.55 14.30
C ASP A 103 -15.13 -4.26 13.21
N PRO A 104 -13.92 -4.78 13.53
CA PRO A 104 -13.07 -5.47 12.56
C PRO A 104 -13.69 -6.75 11.99
N VAL A 105 -14.57 -7.42 12.74
CA VAL A 105 -15.26 -8.64 12.28
C VAL A 105 -16.31 -8.27 11.23
N LEU A 106 -17.03 -7.17 11.45
CA LEU A 106 -17.99 -6.66 10.48
C LEU A 106 -17.28 -6.15 9.22
N ALA A 107 -16.13 -5.51 9.35
CA ALA A 107 -15.32 -5.08 8.21
C ALA A 107 -14.87 -6.27 7.34
N GLN A 108 -14.42 -7.35 7.97
CA GLN A 108 -14.11 -8.59 7.27
C GLN A 108 -15.35 -9.15 6.55
N GLU A 109 -16.50 -9.17 7.21
CA GLU A 109 -17.74 -9.66 6.61
C GLU A 109 -18.18 -8.84 5.39
N VAL A 110 -17.98 -7.52 5.41
CA VAL A 110 -18.18 -6.66 4.23
C VAL A 110 -17.22 -7.05 3.11
N GLY A 111 -15.96 -7.30 3.42
CA GLY A 111 -14.97 -7.77 2.45
C GLY A 111 -15.38 -9.08 1.78
N ASP A 112 -15.86 -10.04 2.58
CA ASP A 112 -16.37 -11.30 2.07
C ASP A 112 -17.61 -11.10 1.18
N PHE A 113 -18.55 -10.23 1.59
CA PHE A 113 -19.74 -9.90 0.77
C PHE A 113 -19.35 -9.26 -0.57
N VAL A 114 -18.35 -8.38 -0.55
CA VAL A 114 -17.82 -7.78 -1.77
C VAL A 114 -17.23 -8.85 -2.70
N HIS A 115 -16.50 -9.80 -2.14
CA HIS A 115 -15.88 -10.89 -2.89
C HIS A 115 -16.90 -11.89 -3.47
N ASP A 116 -17.84 -12.36 -2.65
CA ASP A 116 -18.75 -13.45 -2.98
C ASP A 116 -19.98 -12.98 -3.76
N CYS A 117 -20.45 -11.75 -3.51
CA CYS A 117 -21.72 -11.26 -4.03
C CYS A 117 -21.54 -10.13 -5.05
N TYR A 118 -20.94 -9.02 -4.62
CA TYR A 118 -20.86 -7.80 -5.43
C TYR A 118 -19.93 -7.99 -6.63
N GLY A 119 -18.74 -8.56 -6.43
CA GLY A 119 -17.74 -8.79 -7.48
C GLY A 119 -18.29 -9.60 -8.65
N PRO A 120 -18.82 -10.82 -8.43
CA PRO A 120 -19.41 -11.64 -9.48
C PRO A 120 -20.60 -10.96 -10.18
N SER A 121 -21.47 -10.30 -9.41
CA SER A 121 -22.63 -9.57 -9.96
C SER A 121 -22.20 -8.43 -10.88
N ARG A 122 -21.19 -7.66 -10.47
CA ARG A 122 -20.63 -6.57 -11.26
C ARG A 122 -19.89 -7.07 -12.50
N ALA A 123 -19.14 -8.17 -12.38
CA ALA A 123 -18.51 -8.82 -13.51
C ALA A 123 -19.55 -9.30 -14.53
N LYS A 124 -20.63 -9.93 -14.07
CA LYS A 124 -21.74 -10.36 -14.93
C LYS A 124 -22.39 -9.18 -15.65
N LEU A 125 -22.68 -8.08 -14.93
CA LEU A 125 -23.23 -6.86 -15.51
C LEU A 125 -22.32 -6.26 -16.58
N PHE A 126 -21.00 -6.24 -16.31
CA PHE A 126 -20.00 -5.75 -17.25
C PHE A 126 -19.91 -6.63 -18.52
N MET A 127 -20.09 -7.94 -18.38
CA MET A 127 -20.11 -8.88 -19.51
C MET A 127 -21.39 -8.75 -20.34
N SER A 128 -22.56 -8.60 -19.71
CA SER A 128 -23.85 -8.55 -20.41
C SER A 128 -24.14 -7.19 -21.06
N ARG A 129 -23.51 -6.11 -20.59
CA ARG A 129 -23.65 -4.73 -21.11
C ARG A 129 -25.10 -4.30 -21.40
N PRO A 130 -26.04 -4.46 -20.46
CA PRO A 130 -27.39 -4.00 -20.66
C PRO A 130 -27.43 -2.47 -20.73
N THR A 131 -28.45 -1.93 -21.40
CA THR A 131 -28.75 -0.50 -21.35
C THR A 131 -29.31 -0.14 -19.97
N LEU A 132 -28.62 0.73 -19.25
CA LEU A 132 -29.00 1.22 -17.93
C LEU A 132 -29.34 2.71 -17.98
N SER A 133 -30.27 3.18 -17.14
CA SER A 133 -30.47 4.60 -16.91
C SER A 133 -29.32 5.19 -16.07
N ASP A 134 -29.19 6.51 -16.02
CA ASP A 134 -28.17 7.18 -15.21
C ASP A 134 -28.30 6.84 -13.71
N GLU A 135 -29.54 6.70 -13.21
CA GLU A 135 -29.81 6.27 -11.83
C GLU A 135 -29.32 4.84 -11.60
N GLN A 136 -29.59 3.93 -12.54
CA GLN A 136 -29.14 2.55 -12.45
C GLN A 136 -27.61 2.45 -12.56
N MET A 137 -26.99 3.26 -13.41
CA MET A 137 -25.53 3.33 -13.53
C MET A 137 -24.87 3.74 -12.22
N ASN A 138 -25.47 4.67 -11.47
CA ASN A 138 -24.99 5.04 -10.15
C ASN A 138 -25.28 3.96 -9.10
N ASP A 139 -26.48 3.39 -9.10
CA ASP A 139 -26.89 2.35 -8.14
C ASP A 139 -25.97 1.12 -8.17
N VAL A 140 -25.56 0.64 -9.36
CA VAL A 140 -24.68 -0.53 -9.51
C VAL A 140 -23.24 -0.30 -9.02
N THR A 141 -22.85 0.94 -8.69
CA THR A 141 -21.54 1.25 -8.10
C THR A 141 -21.46 0.91 -6.61
N TRP A 142 -22.60 0.63 -5.97
CA TRP A 142 -22.70 0.35 -4.54
C TRP A 142 -22.98 -1.12 -4.24
N ILE A 143 -22.40 -1.63 -3.14
CA ILE A 143 -22.57 -3.03 -2.72
C ILE A 143 -24.02 -3.39 -2.37
N GLY A 144 -24.80 -2.40 -1.94
CA GLY A 144 -26.23 -2.53 -1.64
C GLY A 144 -27.14 -2.13 -2.79
N SER A 145 -26.65 -2.18 -4.03
CA SER A 145 -27.39 -1.84 -5.25
C SER A 145 -28.79 -2.46 -5.27
N SER A 146 -29.80 -1.61 -5.43
CA SER A 146 -31.19 -2.04 -5.61
C SER A 146 -31.37 -2.83 -6.91
N TYR A 147 -30.59 -2.52 -7.95
CA TYR A 147 -30.53 -3.27 -9.20
C TYR A 147 -30.07 -4.71 -8.98
N PHE A 148 -29.00 -4.95 -8.23
CA PHE A 148 -28.53 -6.32 -7.95
C PHE A 148 -29.45 -7.09 -6.99
N LEU A 149 -30.12 -6.38 -6.08
CA LEU A 149 -31.12 -6.98 -5.19
C LEU A 149 -32.40 -7.37 -5.92
N GLY A 150 -32.86 -6.54 -6.87
CA GLY A 150 -34.15 -6.69 -7.54
C GLY A 150 -34.14 -7.55 -8.80
N ASN A 151 -33.04 -7.55 -9.56
CA ASN A 151 -32.96 -8.30 -10.80
C ASN A 151 -32.51 -9.75 -10.59
N THR A 152 -33.05 -10.65 -11.41
CA THR A 152 -32.70 -12.08 -11.35
C THR A 152 -31.33 -12.35 -11.96
N GLY A 153 -30.66 -13.37 -11.45
CA GLY A 153 -29.31 -13.73 -11.88
C GLY A 153 -28.18 -12.97 -11.19
N PHE A 154 -28.48 -12.19 -10.14
CA PHE A 154 -27.49 -11.44 -9.36
C PHE A 154 -27.53 -11.92 -7.90
N TYR A 155 -28.03 -11.12 -6.97
CA TYR A 155 -28.01 -11.46 -5.54
C TYR A 155 -28.98 -12.58 -5.14
N ASP A 156 -29.90 -12.96 -6.03
CA ASP A 156 -30.74 -14.15 -5.90
C ASP A 156 -30.03 -15.45 -6.27
N THR A 157 -28.93 -15.37 -7.02
CA THR A 157 -28.21 -16.54 -7.56
C THR A 157 -26.92 -16.81 -6.79
N TYR A 158 -26.17 -15.76 -6.47
CA TYR A 158 -24.94 -15.88 -5.69
C TYR A 158 -25.26 -16.09 -4.19
N HIS A 159 -24.36 -16.74 -3.49
CA HIS A 159 -24.46 -17.02 -2.05
C HIS A 159 -23.09 -16.84 -1.39
N SER A 160 -23.07 -16.77 -0.06
CA SER A 160 -21.81 -16.79 0.71
C SER A 160 -21.02 -18.05 0.36
N ASN A 161 -19.71 -17.94 0.10
CA ASN A 161 -18.85 -19.11 -0.14
C ASN A 161 -18.42 -19.80 1.16
N THR A 162 -18.52 -19.08 2.28
CA THR A 162 -18.22 -19.58 3.62
C THR A 162 -19.50 -19.73 4.45
N PRO A 163 -19.56 -20.72 5.36
CA PRO A 163 -20.73 -20.91 6.21
C PRO A 163 -20.82 -19.78 7.23
N ARG A 164 -22.02 -19.22 7.37
CA ARG A 164 -22.33 -18.10 8.28
C ARG A 164 -23.23 -18.61 9.39
N THR A 165 -22.82 -18.42 10.65
CA THR A 165 -23.58 -18.92 11.82
C THR A 165 -24.92 -18.21 12.03
N ALA A 166 -25.07 -16.99 11.52
CA ALA A 166 -26.32 -16.23 11.62
C ALA A 166 -27.46 -16.80 10.76
N TRP A 167 -27.15 -17.67 9.80
CA TRP A 167 -28.13 -18.39 9.00
C TRP A 167 -27.94 -19.89 9.18
N PRO A 168 -28.96 -20.66 9.59
CA PRO A 168 -28.82 -22.10 9.68
C PRO A 168 -28.62 -22.73 8.30
N TYR A 169 -27.95 -23.88 8.29
CA TYR A 169 -27.83 -24.73 7.10
C TYR A 169 -29.22 -25.18 6.63
N ASP A 170 -29.51 -24.96 5.35
CA ASP A 170 -30.77 -25.33 4.71
C ASP A 170 -30.50 -26.42 3.66
N ALA A 171 -31.09 -27.60 3.83
CA ALA A 171 -30.80 -28.75 2.97
C ALA A 171 -31.24 -28.57 1.50
N THR A 172 -32.11 -27.61 1.20
CA THR A 172 -32.58 -27.30 -0.15
C THR A 172 -31.73 -26.20 -0.78
N ARG A 173 -31.45 -25.12 -0.05
CA ARG A 173 -30.63 -23.98 -0.51
C ARG A 173 -29.15 -24.36 -0.60
N ASP A 174 -28.64 -25.03 0.43
CA ASP A 174 -27.22 -25.36 0.59
C ASP A 174 -26.89 -26.76 0.05
N ALA A 175 -27.77 -27.32 -0.77
CA ALA A 175 -27.61 -28.65 -1.33
C ALA A 175 -26.27 -28.78 -2.07
N GLY A 176 -25.42 -29.70 -1.62
CA GLY A 176 -24.09 -29.94 -2.20
C GLY A 176 -22.96 -29.12 -1.57
N LEU A 177 -23.25 -28.25 -0.59
CA LEU A 177 -22.25 -27.55 0.22
C LEU A 177 -21.97 -28.31 1.51
N ALA A 178 -20.83 -28.02 2.15
CA ALA A 178 -20.42 -28.72 3.36
C ALA A 178 -21.25 -28.27 4.57
N GLN A 179 -21.90 -29.22 5.23
CA GLN A 179 -22.53 -28.95 6.53
C GLN A 179 -21.45 -28.96 7.61
N VAL A 180 -21.25 -27.81 8.26
CA VAL A 180 -20.26 -27.64 9.33
C VAL A 180 -20.88 -27.87 10.71
N ASP A 181 -20.04 -28.27 11.68
CA ASP A 181 -20.49 -28.55 13.06
C ASP A 181 -21.12 -27.34 13.76
N SER A 182 -20.79 -26.11 13.33
CA SER A 182 -21.42 -24.88 13.84
C SER A 182 -22.88 -24.72 13.41
N GLY A 183 -23.38 -25.54 12.47
CA GLY A 183 -24.73 -25.45 11.93
C GLY A 183 -24.97 -24.27 10.98
N GLY A 184 -23.92 -23.50 10.67
CA GLY A 184 -24.00 -22.36 9.75
C GLY A 184 -24.25 -22.78 8.30
N GLY A 185 -25.07 -22.01 7.63
CA GLY A 185 -25.47 -22.21 6.23
C GLY A 185 -24.86 -21.18 5.28
N TYR A 186 -25.28 -21.25 4.03
CA TYR A 186 -24.77 -20.41 2.95
C TYR A 186 -25.89 -19.50 2.41
N PRO A 187 -26.20 -18.39 3.12
CA PRO A 187 -27.30 -17.52 2.71
C PRO A 187 -27.06 -16.98 1.30
N THR A 188 -28.16 -16.81 0.55
CA THR A 188 -28.12 -16.06 -0.71
C THR A 188 -27.65 -14.63 -0.44
N CYS A 189 -26.99 -14.00 -1.41
CA CYS A 189 -26.52 -12.62 -1.27
C CYS A 189 -27.64 -11.64 -0.92
N ARG A 190 -28.86 -11.89 -1.42
CA ARG A 190 -30.05 -11.12 -1.08
C ARG A 190 -30.41 -11.27 0.40
N GLN A 191 -30.45 -12.50 0.93
CA GLN A 191 -30.68 -12.78 2.35
C GLN A 191 -29.58 -12.16 3.21
N TRP A 192 -28.32 -12.39 2.86
CA TRP A 192 -27.17 -11.87 3.59
C TRP A 192 -27.19 -10.34 3.70
N TRP A 193 -27.57 -9.64 2.63
CA TRP A 193 -27.69 -8.18 2.66
C TRP A 193 -28.90 -7.68 3.46
N SER A 194 -30.05 -8.36 3.33
CA SER A 194 -31.37 -7.77 3.62
C SER A 194 -32.11 -8.38 4.82
N ASP A 195 -31.65 -9.49 5.38
CA ASP A 195 -32.36 -10.22 6.44
C ASP A 195 -32.38 -9.47 7.78
N GLY A 196 -33.37 -8.62 8.00
CA GLY A 196 -33.69 -8.04 9.31
C GLY A 196 -32.46 -7.59 10.11
N ASN A 197 -32.35 -8.04 11.36
CA ASN A 197 -31.25 -7.69 12.27
C ASN A 197 -29.93 -8.46 11.98
N SER A 198 -30.00 -9.60 11.30
CA SER A 198 -28.82 -10.41 10.95
C SER A 198 -28.14 -9.90 9.66
N GLY A 199 -28.88 -9.19 8.83
CA GLY A 199 -28.46 -8.70 7.53
C GLY A 199 -27.36 -7.66 7.64
N LEU A 200 -26.45 -7.70 6.67
CA LEU A 200 -25.28 -6.83 6.63
C LEU A 200 -25.68 -5.35 6.59
N ARG A 201 -26.76 -4.99 5.88
CA ARG A 201 -27.26 -3.61 5.80
C ARG A 201 -27.64 -3.05 7.18
N ALA A 202 -28.41 -3.79 7.97
CA ALA A 202 -28.87 -3.32 9.28
C ALA A 202 -27.70 -3.15 10.25
N ARG A 203 -26.74 -4.10 10.22
CA ARG A 203 -25.54 -4.03 11.05
C ARG A 203 -24.60 -2.90 10.65
N LEU A 204 -24.47 -2.61 9.36
CA LEU A 204 -23.72 -1.44 8.89
C LEU A 204 -24.37 -0.12 9.28
N LEU A 205 -25.70 -0.02 9.17
CA LEU A 205 -26.43 1.17 9.61
C LEU A 205 -26.31 1.40 11.12
N ALA A 206 -26.19 0.34 11.92
CA ALA A 206 -25.98 0.44 13.37
C ALA A 206 -24.60 0.99 13.76
N GLN A 207 -23.62 0.94 12.86
CA GLN A 207 -22.27 1.51 13.06
C GLN A 207 -22.19 3.00 12.66
N VAL A 208 -23.22 3.53 12.00
CA VAL A 208 -23.24 4.95 11.64
C VAL A 208 -23.81 5.75 12.80
N ASP A 209 -23.02 6.69 13.33
CA ASP A 209 -23.46 7.61 14.38
C ASP A 209 -24.73 8.37 13.91
N PRO A 210 -25.84 8.31 14.66
CA PRO A 210 -27.08 8.99 14.30
C PRO A 210 -26.91 10.50 14.06
N ASP A 211 -25.92 11.16 14.67
CA ASP A 211 -25.64 12.60 14.48
C ASP A 211 -25.11 12.94 13.08
N LEU A 212 -24.61 11.96 12.31
CA LEU A 212 -24.15 12.14 10.93
C LEU A 212 -25.29 12.13 9.89
N LEU A 213 -26.44 11.56 10.23
CA LEU A 213 -27.61 11.46 9.32
C LEU A 213 -28.56 12.66 9.43
N THR A 214 -28.38 13.51 10.45
CA THR A 214 -29.24 14.67 10.74
C THR A 214 -28.63 16.02 10.33
N ARG A 215 -27.50 16.03 9.62
CA ARG A 215 -26.83 17.28 9.19
C ARG A 215 -27.11 17.65 7.74
#